data_AF-A0A1H6LWI9-F1
#
_entry.id   AF-A0A1H6LWI9-F1
#
_cell.length_a   1.000
_cell.length_b   1.000
_cell.length_c   1.000
_cell.angle_alpha   90.00
_cell.angle_beta   90.00
_cell.angle_gamma   90.00
#
_symmetry.space_group_name_H-M   'P 1'
#
loop_
_entity.id
_entity.type
_entity.pdbx_description
1 polymer ?
#
loop_
_entity_poly.entity_id
_entity_poly.type
_entity_poly.pdbx_seq_one_letter_code
_entity_poly.pdbx_strand_id
1 'polypeptide(L)'
;MQSATTKLVQEKRSDGTIANPVQLDGLPPNADMKQIGAKLNQLADKARTGGQYEEIGSLYGFTLLVKTEMSEKEGVDIRVNRFLVQGQGIIKYTYSNGLIAKDEKLAAMNFLNALEKLPSYIEQEQKKIAEIEKDLPILQEVVNGTWSKEGRLSELKTELASVERKIQLSIKPETKEEPSEKQKEAPKVSESIVRTKGLHLPRGVL
;
A
#
# COMPACT_ATOMS: atom_id res chain seq x y z
N MET A 1 -16.03 -14.60 0.74
CA MET A 1 -15.36 -14.51 -0.57
C MET A 1 -14.63 -15.82 -0.80
N GLN A 2 -15.05 -16.62 -1.77
CA GLN A 2 -14.32 -17.85 -2.13
C GLN A 2 -13.04 -17.42 -2.85
N SER A 3 -11.89 -17.65 -2.22
CA SER A 3 -10.59 -17.48 -2.87
C SER A 3 -10.46 -18.57 -3.92
N ALA A 4 -10.64 -18.20 -5.19
CA ALA A 4 -10.42 -19.10 -6.31
C ALA A 4 -8.91 -19.32 -6.46
N THR A 5 -8.39 -20.35 -5.80
CA THR A 5 -7.02 -20.82 -5.99
C THR A 5 -6.92 -21.43 -7.39
N THR A 6 -6.68 -20.59 -8.39
CA THR A 6 -6.33 -21.04 -9.74
C THR A 6 -4.98 -21.73 -9.65
N LYS A 7 -4.98 -23.07 -9.70
CA LYS A 7 -3.74 -23.83 -9.84
C LYS A 7 -3.13 -23.46 -11.19
N LEU A 8 -1.87 -23.01 -11.16
CA LEU A 8 -1.07 -22.83 -12.36
C LEU A 8 -0.87 -24.21 -13.02
N VAL A 9 -1.56 -24.47 -14.13
CA VAL A 9 -1.38 -25.70 -14.91
C VAL A 9 -0.24 -25.44 -15.89
N GLN A 10 0.96 -25.88 -15.52
CA GLN A 10 2.12 -25.85 -16.40
C GLN A 10 2.19 -27.15 -17.20
N GLU A 11 2.45 -27.04 -18.49
CA GLU A 11 2.73 -28.18 -19.33
C GLU A 11 4.13 -28.71 -18.98
N LYS A 12 4.26 -30.02 -18.78
CA LYS A 12 5.55 -30.68 -18.60
C LYS A 12 5.93 -31.40 -19.87
N ARG A 13 7.18 -31.28 -20.28
CA ARG A 13 7.76 -32.08 -21.35
C ARG A 13 7.89 -33.54 -20.91
N SER A 14 8.17 -34.43 -21.86
CA SER A 14 8.36 -35.86 -21.64
C SER A 14 9.48 -36.19 -20.65
N ASP A 15 10.44 -35.29 -20.46
CA ASP A 15 11.54 -35.38 -19.49
C ASP A 15 11.18 -34.82 -18.09
N GLY A 16 9.94 -34.38 -17.88
CA GLY A 16 9.47 -33.79 -16.63
C GLY A 16 9.83 -32.31 -16.44
N THR A 17 10.55 -31.69 -17.37
CA THR A 17 10.84 -30.25 -17.33
C THR A 17 9.60 -29.43 -17.66
N ILE A 18 9.43 -28.29 -16.99
CA ILE A 18 8.33 -27.38 -17.31
C ILE A 18 8.58 -26.78 -18.70
N ALA A 19 7.57 -26.89 -19.57
CA ALA A 19 7.60 -26.26 -20.88
C ALA A 19 7.63 -24.74 -20.72
N ASN A 20 8.27 -24.04 -21.65
CA ASN A 20 8.29 -22.58 -21.68
C ASN A 20 7.61 -22.09 -22.97
N PRO A 21 6.27 -22.20 -23.10
CA PRO A 21 5.53 -21.78 -24.29
C PRO A 21 5.30 -20.26 -24.27
N VAL A 22 6.35 -19.48 -24.08
CA VAL A 22 6.28 -18.01 -24.15
C VAL A 22 5.95 -17.61 -25.58
N GLN A 23 4.88 -16.83 -25.73
CA GLN A 23 4.50 -16.21 -26.98
C GLN A 23 4.81 -14.73 -26.86
N LEU A 24 5.59 -14.18 -27.80
CA LEU A 24 5.89 -12.75 -27.86
C LEU A 24 5.39 -12.14 -29.16
N ASP A 25 4.98 -10.89 -29.08
CA ASP A 25 4.50 -10.15 -30.24
C ASP A 25 5.60 -10.00 -31.31
N GLY A 26 5.25 -10.35 -32.54
CA GLY A 26 6.16 -10.33 -33.69
C GLY A 26 7.12 -11.53 -33.76
N LEU A 27 6.95 -12.56 -32.91
CA LEU A 27 7.58 -13.87 -33.07
C LEU A 27 6.54 -14.92 -33.49
N PRO A 28 6.96 -16.00 -34.18
CA PRO A 28 6.07 -17.11 -34.49
C PRO A 28 5.66 -17.85 -33.20
N PRO A 29 4.48 -18.51 -33.14
CA PRO A 29 3.99 -19.20 -31.95
C PRO A 29 4.90 -20.31 -31.41
N ASN A 30 5.78 -20.86 -32.24
CA ASN A 30 6.74 -21.92 -31.93
C ASN A 30 8.19 -21.40 -31.87
N ALA A 31 8.38 -20.11 -31.59
CA ALA A 31 9.70 -19.51 -31.45
C ALA A 31 10.55 -20.28 -30.43
N ASP A 32 11.82 -20.49 -30.77
CA ASP A 32 12.74 -21.14 -29.86
C ASP A 32 13.19 -20.20 -28.73
N MET A 33 13.84 -20.77 -27.70
CA MET A 33 14.32 -19.99 -26.56
C MET A 33 15.32 -18.89 -26.97
N LYS A 34 16.07 -19.10 -28.05
CA LYS A 34 17.07 -18.16 -28.53
C LYS A 34 16.40 -16.92 -29.13
N GLN A 35 15.40 -17.14 -29.97
CA GLN A 35 14.58 -16.09 -30.59
C GLN A 35 13.83 -15.28 -29.54
N ILE A 36 13.22 -15.95 -28.56
CA ILE A 36 12.54 -15.32 -27.43
C ILE A 36 13.53 -14.45 -26.64
N GLY A 37 14.68 -15.01 -26.25
CA GLY A 37 15.70 -14.29 -25.50
C GLY A 37 16.24 -13.07 -26.25
N ALA A 38 16.55 -13.23 -27.54
CA ALA A 38 17.02 -12.14 -28.39
C ALA A 38 15.98 -11.01 -28.51
N LYS A 39 14.70 -11.36 -28.67
CA LYS A 39 13.59 -10.39 -28.71
C LYS A 39 13.46 -9.63 -27.39
N LEU A 40 13.57 -10.32 -26.25
CA LEU A 40 13.51 -9.70 -24.93
C LEU A 40 14.70 -8.76 -24.68
N ASN A 41 15.90 -9.16 -25.10
CA ASN A 41 17.08 -8.29 -25.06
C ASN A 41 16.87 -7.03 -25.91
N GLN A 42 16.34 -7.19 -27.13
CA GLN A 42 16.01 -6.05 -27.99
C GLN A 42 15.00 -5.10 -27.31
N LEU A 43 13.95 -5.65 -26.68
CA LEU A 43 12.98 -4.86 -25.94
C LEU A 43 13.62 -4.17 -24.73
N ALA A 44 14.52 -4.86 -24.03
CA ALA A 44 15.24 -4.31 -22.87
C ALA A 44 16.05 -3.07 -23.25
N ASP A 45 16.65 -3.04 -24.44
CA ASP A 45 17.42 -1.89 -24.92
C ASP A 45 16.53 -0.79 -25.54
N LYS A 46 15.51 -1.19 -26.30
CA LYS A 46 14.80 -0.28 -27.21
C LYS A 46 13.41 0.15 -26.78
N ALA A 47 12.73 -0.53 -25.85
CA ALA A 47 11.36 -0.18 -25.46
C ALA A 47 11.30 1.23 -24.85
N ARG A 48 10.24 1.98 -25.17
CA ARG A 48 10.01 3.38 -24.76
C ARG A 48 8.54 3.57 -24.42
N THR A 49 8.11 3.02 -23.29
CA THR A 49 6.68 2.96 -22.96
C THR A 49 6.11 4.25 -22.35
N GLY A 50 6.93 5.29 -22.19
CA GLY A 50 6.51 6.53 -21.52
C GLY A 50 6.02 6.32 -20.07
N GLY A 51 6.51 5.28 -19.40
CA GLY A 51 6.07 4.90 -18.05
C GLY A 51 4.80 4.05 -17.98
N GLN A 52 4.14 3.80 -19.12
CA GLN A 52 2.97 2.93 -19.20
C GLN A 52 3.37 1.46 -19.29
N TYR A 53 2.42 0.57 -18.99
CA TYR A 53 2.58 -0.85 -19.22
C TYR A 53 2.15 -1.18 -20.65
N GLU A 54 3.04 -1.78 -21.42
CA GLU A 54 2.75 -2.28 -22.76
C GLU A 54 2.74 -3.80 -22.75
N GLU A 55 1.73 -4.38 -23.38
CA GLU A 55 1.65 -5.82 -23.61
C GLU A 55 2.65 -6.24 -24.68
N ILE A 56 3.34 -7.35 -24.44
CA ILE A 56 4.37 -7.89 -25.33
C ILE A 56 4.17 -9.37 -25.63
N GLY A 57 3.13 -10.00 -25.08
CA GLY A 57 2.86 -11.42 -25.27
C GLY A 57 2.17 -12.10 -24.08
N SER A 58 2.24 -13.43 -24.05
CA SER A 58 1.59 -14.25 -23.03
C SER A 58 2.37 -15.52 -22.66
N LEU A 59 2.09 -16.06 -21.46
CA LEU A 59 2.60 -17.33 -20.97
C LEU A 59 1.57 -17.96 -20.03
N TYR A 60 1.08 -19.18 -20.32
CA TYR A 60 0.12 -19.91 -19.48
C TYR A 60 -1.14 -19.10 -19.09
N GLY A 61 -1.64 -18.26 -20.01
CA GLY A 61 -2.78 -17.38 -19.75
C GLY A 61 -2.46 -16.11 -18.95
N PHE A 62 -1.19 -15.86 -18.61
CA PHE A 62 -0.72 -14.60 -18.07
C PHE A 62 -0.29 -13.66 -19.19
N THR A 63 -0.59 -12.38 -19.03
CA THR A 63 -0.12 -11.31 -19.91
C THR A 63 1.30 -10.90 -19.54
N LEU A 64 2.18 -10.80 -20.53
CA LEU A 64 3.56 -10.33 -20.39
C LEU A 64 3.59 -8.84 -20.71
N LEU A 65 4.22 -8.07 -19.81
CA LEU A 65 4.24 -6.62 -19.88
C LEU A 65 5.67 -6.09 -19.86
N VAL A 66 5.89 -4.96 -20.52
CA VAL A 66 7.10 -4.13 -20.37
C VAL A 66 6.72 -2.72 -19.91
N LYS A 67 7.55 -2.11 -19.07
CA LYS A 67 7.44 -0.72 -18.63
C LYS A 67 8.83 -0.07 -18.61
N THR A 68 8.96 1.08 -19.24
CA THR A 68 10.15 1.91 -19.15
C THR A 68 10.09 2.78 -17.90
N GLU A 69 11.07 2.63 -17.03
CA GLU A 69 11.30 3.47 -15.85
C GLU A 69 12.53 4.34 -16.07
N MET A 70 12.45 5.59 -15.62
CA MET A 70 13.56 6.53 -15.60
C MET A 70 14.01 6.67 -14.15
N SER A 71 15.30 6.52 -13.90
CA SER A 71 15.91 6.71 -12.58
C SER A 71 17.16 7.55 -12.74
N GLU A 72 17.34 8.54 -11.88
CA GLU A 72 18.57 9.31 -11.84
C GLU A 72 19.61 8.57 -10.98
N LYS A 73 20.82 8.39 -11.52
CA LYS A 73 21.97 7.91 -10.75
C LYS A 73 23.17 8.78 -11.09
N GLU A 74 23.78 9.38 -10.07
CA GLU A 74 24.97 10.23 -10.22
C GLU A 74 24.76 11.41 -11.19
N GLY A 75 23.56 12.00 -11.21
CA GLY A 75 23.21 13.10 -12.11
C GLY A 75 22.95 12.68 -13.57
N VAL A 76 22.92 11.36 -13.84
CA VAL A 76 22.62 10.80 -15.16
C VAL A 76 21.28 10.09 -15.13
N ASP A 77 20.40 10.45 -16.06
CA ASP A 77 19.15 9.74 -16.29
C ASP A 77 19.42 8.35 -16.88
N ILE A 78 19.19 7.32 -16.07
CA ILE A 78 19.24 5.92 -16.47
C ILE A 78 17.83 5.46 -16.83
N ARG A 79 17.70 4.96 -18.06
CA ARG A 79 16.50 4.28 -18.52
C ARG A 79 16.60 2.79 -18.27
N VAL A 80 15.59 2.22 -17.62
CA VAL A 80 15.50 0.79 -17.33
C VAL A 80 14.16 0.24 -17.77
N ASN A 81 14.17 -0.81 -18.59
CA ASN A 81 12.95 -1.51 -18.97
C ASN A 81 12.69 -2.68 -18.00
N ARG A 82 11.53 -2.64 -17.35
CA ARG A 82 11.05 -3.63 -16.40
C ARG A 82 10.06 -4.56 -17.08
N PHE A 83 10.24 -5.86 -16.89
CA PHE A 83 9.41 -6.91 -17.46
C PHE A 83 8.58 -7.56 -16.36
N LEU A 84 7.28 -7.70 -16.61
CA LEU A 84 6.31 -8.13 -15.61
C LEU A 84 5.37 -9.19 -16.19
N VAL A 85 4.80 -10.00 -15.31
CA VAL A 85 3.76 -10.98 -15.61
C VAL A 85 2.50 -10.58 -14.86
N GLN A 86 1.37 -10.47 -15.55
CA GLN A 86 0.08 -10.13 -14.95
C GLN A 86 -0.92 -11.27 -15.18
N GLY A 87 -1.56 -11.71 -14.09
CA GLY A 87 -2.66 -12.68 -14.17
C GLY A 87 -4.01 -12.00 -14.46
N GLN A 88 -5.09 -12.66 -14.07
CA GLN A 88 -6.46 -12.12 -14.26
C GLN A 88 -6.79 -10.90 -13.38
N GLY A 89 -5.93 -10.58 -12.41
CA GLY A 89 -6.08 -9.41 -11.53
C GLY A 89 -5.13 -8.26 -11.87
N ILE A 90 -4.99 -7.32 -10.92
CA ILE A 90 -4.12 -6.13 -11.07
C ILE A 90 -2.67 -6.38 -10.63
N ILE A 91 -2.41 -7.52 -9.99
CA ILE A 91 -1.10 -7.84 -9.41
C ILE A 91 -0.13 -8.21 -10.54
N LYS A 92 1.04 -7.57 -10.50
CA LYS A 92 2.13 -7.79 -11.44
C LYS A 92 3.31 -8.42 -10.72
N TYR A 93 3.85 -9.47 -11.31
CA TYR A 93 4.94 -10.26 -10.76
C TYR A 93 6.19 -10.05 -11.58
N THR A 94 7.35 -10.09 -10.92
CA THR A 94 8.63 -9.92 -11.59
C THR A 94 9.65 -10.92 -11.07
N TYR A 95 10.62 -11.24 -11.91
CA TYR A 95 11.84 -11.94 -11.52
C TYR A 95 13.01 -10.97 -11.68
N SER A 96 14.00 -11.03 -10.78
CA SER A 96 15.18 -10.13 -10.81
C SER A 96 14.80 -8.64 -10.90
N ASN A 97 13.78 -8.22 -10.16
CA ASN A 97 13.20 -6.87 -10.22
C ASN A 97 12.78 -6.46 -11.65
N GLY A 98 12.35 -7.41 -12.48
CA GLY A 98 11.93 -7.17 -13.85
C GLY A 98 13.08 -6.89 -14.83
N LEU A 99 14.34 -7.17 -14.46
CA LEU A 99 15.48 -7.05 -15.38
C LEU A 99 15.64 -8.33 -16.19
N ILE A 100 15.82 -8.17 -17.50
CA ILE A 100 16.16 -9.26 -18.41
C ILE A 100 17.68 -9.44 -18.46
N ALA A 101 18.13 -10.71 -18.37
CA ALA A 101 19.53 -11.07 -18.51
C ALA A 101 19.97 -10.92 -19.98
N LYS A 102 21.23 -10.54 -20.22
CA LYS A 102 21.78 -10.48 -21.59
C LYS A 102 21.88 -11.85 -22.27
N ASP A 103 22.06 -12.91 -21.49
CA ASP A 103 22.05 -14.27 -22.00
C ASP A 103 20.65 -14.67 -22.47
N GLU A 104 20.53 -15.12 -23.72
CA GLU A 104 19.25 -15.39 -24.37
C GLU A 104 18.45 -16.50 -23.66
N LYS A 105 19.14 -17.52 -23.14
CA LYS A 105 18.48 -18.64 -22.45
C LYS A 105 17.91 -18.18 -21.11
N LEU A 106 18.67 -17.41 -20.35
CA LEU A 106 18.21 -16.82 -19.09
C LEU A 106 17.10 -15.79 -19.30
N ALA A 107 17.20 -14.97 -20.36
CA ALA A 107 16.15 -14.03 -20.74
C ALA A 107 14.82 -14.73 -21.01
N ALA A 108 14.84 -15.81 -21.81
CA ALA A 108 13.65 -16.58 -22.13
C ALA A 108 12.97 -17.22 -20.91
N MET A 109 13.75 -17.58 -19.88
CA MET A 109 13.23 -18.18 -18.65
C MET A 109 12.70 -17.16 -17.63
N ASN A 110 12.89 -15.86 -17.86
CA ASN A 110 12.59 -14.83 -16.85
C ASN A 110 11.14 -14.87 -16.35
N PHE A 111 10.17 -14.98 -17.26
CA PHE A 111 8.75 -15.00 -16.89
C PHE A 111 8.34 -16.31 -16.21
N LEU A 112 8.91 -17.44 -16.65
CA LEU A 112 8.68 -18.71 -15.98
C LEU A 112 9.19 -18.68 -14.54
N ASN A 113 10.40 -18.16 -14.33
CA ASN A 113 10.98 -17.98 -12.99
C ASN A 113 10.15 -17.03 -12.11
N ALA A 114 9.49 -16.02 -12.71
CA ALA A 114 8.57 -15.15 -11.97
C ALA A 114 7.34 -15.94 -11.48
N LEU A 115 6.80 -16.82 -12.32
CA LEU A 115 5.65 -17.66 -12.00
C LEU A 115 5.99 -18.76 -10.97
N GLU A 116 7.18 -19.35 -11.05
CA GLU A 116 7.62 -20.39 -10.11
C GLU A 116 7.75 -19.89 -8.66
N LYS A 117 8.00 -18.60 -8.45
CA LYS A 117 8.07 -18.01 -7.10
C LYS A 117 6.71 -17.70 -6.50
N LEU A 118 5.63 -17.70 -7.28
CA LEU A 118 4.30 -17.34 -6.81
C LEU A 118 3.80 -18.18 -5.64
N PRO A 119 3.92 -19.52 -5.64
CA PRO A 119 3.44 -20.32 -4.52
C PRO A 119 4.11 -19.93 -3.20
N SER A 120 5.43 -19.70 -3.23
CA SER A 120 6.17 -19.28 -2.04
C SER A 120 5.73 -17.90 -1.53
N TYR A 121 5.46 -16.94 -2.43
CA TYR A 121 4.92 -15.64 -2.03
C TYR A 121 3.51 -15.75 -1.45
N ILE A 122 2.66 -16.61 -2.01
CA ILE A 122 1.32 -16.86 -1.49
C ILE A 122 1.41 -17.41 -0.06
N GLU A 123 2.28 -18.38 0.19
CA GLU A 123 2.50 -18.94 1.53
C GLU A 123 3.01 -17.90 2.52
N GLN A 124 3.97 -17.06 2.11
CA GLN A 124 4.51 -15.99 2.95
C GLN A 124 3.45 -14.94 3.30
N GLU A 125 2.65 -14.50 2.33
CA GLU A 125 1.58 -13.54 2.58
C GLU A 125 0.47 -14.14 3.44
N GLN A 126 0.09 -15.40 3.23
CA GLN A 126 -0.85 -16.10 4.12
C GLN A 126 -0.34 -16.17 5.56
N LYS A 127 0.95 -16.42 5.77
CA LYS A 127 1.55 -16.41 7.10
C LYS A 127 1.47 -15.03 7.76
N LYS A 128 1.78 -13.95 7.03
CA LYS A 128 1.66 -12.57 7.54
C LYS A 128 0.22 -12.22 7.88
N ILE A 129 -0.74 -12.60 7.04
CA ILE A 129 -2.17 -12.42 7.32
C ILE A 129 -2.53 -13.11 8.63
N ALA A 130 -2.15 -14.38 8.80
CA ALA A 130 -2.43 -15.13 10.02
C ALA A 130 -1.74 -14.55 11.28
N GLU A 131 -0.57 -13.90 11.13
CA GLU A 131 0.08 -13.18 12.23
C GLU A 131 -0.70 -11.90 12.60
N ILE A 132 -1.09 -11.09 11.61
CA ILE A 132 -1.87 -9.85 11.82
C ILE A 132 -3.27 -10.14 12.37
N GLU A 133 -3.93 -11.20 11.92
CA GLU A 133 -5.26 -11.61 12.38
C GLU A 133 -5.28 -11.93 13.88
N LYS A 134 -4.16 -12.35 14.48
CA LYS A 134 -4.07 -12.60 15.93
C LYS A 134 -4.11 -11.32 16.76
N ASP A 135 -3.56 -10.24 16.23
CA ASP A 135 -3.51 -8.94 16.93
C ASP A 135 -4.84 -8.18 16.80
N LEU A 136 -5.61 -8.48 15.74
CA LEU A 136 -6.89 -7.83 15.45
C LEU A 136 -7.88 -7.81 16.63
N PRO A 137 -8.19 -8.92 17.34
CA PRO A 137 -9.11 -8.88 18.47
C PRO A 137 -8.60 -8.04 19.64
N ILE A 138 -7.30 -8.05 19.91
CA ILE A 138 -6.69 -7.26 20.98
C ILE A 138 -6.82 -5.77 20.66
N LEU A 139 -6.52 -5.39 19.41
CA LEU A 139 -6.66 -4.01 18.96
C LEU A 139 -8.13 -3.55 18.96
N GLN A 140 -9.07 -4.44 18.62
CA GLN A 140 -10.50 -4.16 18.73
C GLN A 140 -10.92 -3.92 20.19
N GLU A 141 -10.41 -4.72 21.13
CA GLU A 141 -10.66 -4.50 22.57
C GLU A 141 -10.12 -3.15 23.03
N VAL A 142 -8.90 -2.79 22.62
CA VAL A 142 -8.29 -1.49 22.97
C VAL A 142 -9.09 -0.31 22.40
N VAL A 143 -9.56 -0.41 21.16
CA VAL A 143 -10.36 0.65 20.51
C VAL A 143 -11.73 0.79 21.15
N ASN A 144 -12.37 -0.32 21.52
CA ASN A 144 -13.69 -0.31 22.15
C ASN A 144 -13.62 -0.13 23.67
N GLY A 145 -12.43 -0.22 24.26
CA GLY A 145 -12.20 -0.06 25.68
C GLY A 145 -12.41 1.38 26.13
N THR A 146 -13.25 1.57 27.14
CA THR A 146 -13.38 2.86 27.82
C THR A 146 -12.21 3.08 28.77
N TRP A 147 -11.65 4.28 28.80
CA TRP A 147 -10.55 4.58 29.73
C TRP A 147 -11.06 4.54 31.17
N SER A 148 -10.52 3.64 31.98
CA SER A 148 -11.03 3.37 33.34
C SER A 148 -11.02 4.59 34.27
N LYS A 149 -10.19 5.60 33.98
CA LYS A 149 -10.09 6.85 34.76
C LYS A 149 -10.95 7.98 34.22
N GLU A 150 -11.73 7.75 33.17
CA GLU A 150 -12.58 8.78 32.55
C GLU A 150 -13.61 9.33 33.53
N GLY A 151 -14.26 8.45 34.31
CA GLY A 151 -15.21 8.87 35.36
C GLY A 151 -14.54 9.72 36.44
N ARG A 152 -13.41 9.25 37.01
CA ARG A 152 -12.67 10.01 38.02
C ARG A 152 -12.16 11.35 37.50
N LEU A 153 -11.73 11.41 36.23
CA LEU A 153 -11.35 12.67 35.60
C LEU A 153 -12.54 13.62 35.46
N SER A 154 -13.73 13.11 35.12
CA SER A 154 -14.95 13.90 35.02
C SER A 154 -15.36 14.50 36.38
N GLU A 155 -15.27 13.71 37.45
CA GLU A 155 -15.48 14.19 38.83
C GLU A 155 -14.52 15.31 39.19
N LEU A 156 -13.21 15.10 39.00
CA LEU A 156 -12.18 16.11 39.33
C LEU A 156 -12.38 17.41 38.55
N LYS A 157 -12.78 17.33 37.27
CA LYS A 157 -13.13 18.52 36.47
C LYS A 157 -14.34 19.26 37.04
N THR A 158 -15.34 18.53 37.52
CA THR A 158 -16.55 19.11 38.11
C THR A 158 -16.25 19.78 39.46
N GLU A 159 -15.46 19.12 40.30
CA GLU A 159 -14.97 19.69 41.56
C GLU A 159 -14.16 20.97 41.33
N LEU A 160 -13.23 20.95 40.36
CA LEU A 160 -12.43 22.12 39.97
C LEU A 160 -13.32 23.30 39.56
N ALA A 161 -14.31 23.07 38.69
CA ALA A 161 -15.23 24.12 38.24
C ALA A 161 -16.08 24.69 39.40
N SER A 162 -16.46 23.85 40.37
CA SER A 162 -17.18 24.28 41.57
C SER A 162 -16.31 25.17 42.47
N VAL A 163 -15.05 24.77 42.71
CA VAL A 163 -14.08 25.57 43.47
C VAL A 163 -13.83 26.90 42.78
N GLU A 164 -13.63 26.90 41.46
CA GLU A 164 -13.41 28.11 40.68
C GLU A 164 -14.61 29.07 40.74
N ARG A 165 -15.84 28.55 40.65
CA ARG A 165 -17.06 29.34 40.83
C ARG A 165 -17.15 29.94 42.25
N LYS A 166 -16.80 29.17 43.28
CA LYS A 166 -16.79 29.67 44.67
C LYS A 166 -15.77 30.80 44.83
N ILE A 167 -14.58 30.63 44.27
CA ILE A 167 -13.53 31.66 44.29
C ILE A 167 -14.02 32.95 43.60
N GLN A 168 -14.63 32.84 42.41
CA GLN A 168 -15.18 34.01 41.71
C GLN A 168 -16.28 34.72 42.51
N LEU A 169 -17.15 33.95 43.20
CA LEU A 169 -18.19 34.52 44.05
C LEU A 169 -17.63 35.17 45.32
N SER A 170 -16.58 34.61 45.93
CA SER A 170 -15.93 35.20 47.10
C SER A 170 -15.08 36.43 46.77
N ILE A 171 -14.64 36.57 45.51
CA ILE A 171 -13.86 37.74 45.03
C ILE A 171 -14.79 38.86 44.52
N LYS A 172 -16.07 38.57 44.22
CA LYS A 172 -17.03 39.63 43.87
C LYS A 172 -17.19 40.59 45.06
N PRO A 173 -16.88 41.89 44.91
CA PRO A 173 -17.09 42.85 45.99
C PRO A 173 -18.59 42.92 46.31
N GLU A 174 -18.93 42.97 47.60
CA GLU A 174 -20.31 43.23 48.07
C GLU A 174 -20.81 44.55 47.48
N THR A 175 -21.54 44.48 46.36
CA THR A 175 -22.39 45.58 45.92
C THR A 175 -23.54 45.69 46.92
N LYS A 176 -23.38 46.60 47.89
CA LYS A 176 -24.50 47.22 48.59
C LYS A 176 -25.44 47.80 47.53
N GLU A 177 -26.71 47.43 47.62
CA GLU A 177 -27.78 47.97 46.80
C GLU A 177 -27.90 49.48 47.02
N GLU A 178 -27.70 50.26 45.96
CA GLU A 178 -28.47 51.48 45.73
C GLU A 178 -28.89 51.52 44.25
N PRO A 179 -30.11 52.01 43.95
CA PRO A 179 -30.70 51.89 42.62
C PRO A 179 -30.25 53.04 41.73
N SER A 180 -29.57 52.76 40.62
CA SER A 180 -29.57 53.70 39.51
C SER A 180 -29.43 52.99 38.17
N GLU A 181 -30.35 53.32 37.27
CA GLU A 181 -30.30 53.05 35.83
C GLU A 181 -28.95 53.43 35.22
N LYS A 182 -28.39 52.57 34.35
CA LYS A 182 -28.01 52.90 32.95
C LYS A 182 -27.24 51.77 32.26
N GLN A 183 -27.81 51.38 31.12
CA GLN A 183 -27.22 51.02 29.83
C GLN A 183 -25.78 50.46 29.74
N LYS A 184 -25.72 49.25 29.15
CA LYS A 184 -24.79 48.74 28.12
C LYS A 184 -23.32 49.20 28.16
N GLU A 185 -22.41 48.24 28.31
CA GLU A 185 -21.46 47.83 27.25
C GLU A 185 -20.73 46.53 27.64
N ALA A 186 -20.55 45.65 26.66
CA ALA A 186 -19.76 44.43 26.79
C ALA A 186 -18.26 44.75 26.69
N PRO A 187 -17.39 43.93 27.31
CA PRO A 187 -16.27 43.43 26.54
C PRO A 187 -16.08 41.92 26.65
N LYS A 188 -15.91 41.32 25.46
CA LYS A 188 -15.39 39.99 25.19
C LYS A 188 -14.00 39.81 25.81
N VAL A 189 -13.74 38.65 26.43
CA VAL A 189 -12.39 38.07 26.47
C VAL A 189 -12.47 36.58 26.13
N SER A 190 -12.08 36.33 24.88
CA SER A 190 -11.64 35.12 24.18
C SER A 190 -11.64 33.76 24.90
N GLU A 191 -12.48 32.86 24.37
CA GLU A 191 -12.20 31.43 24.34
C GLU A 191 -10.97 31.15 23.47
N SER A 192 -9.94 30.53 24.04
CA SER A 192 -8.97 29.75 23.28
C SER A 192 -8.82 28.37 23.93
N ILE A 193 -9.88 27.57 23.79
CA ILE A 193 -9.80 26.12 24.01
C ILE A 193 -9.08 25.56 22.79
N VAL A 194 -7.78 25.26 22.93
CA VAL A 194 -7.05 24.45 21.96
C VAL A 194 -7.66 23.05 22.01
N ARG A 195 -8.62 22.81 21.12
CA ARG A 195 -9.24 21.53 20.86
C ARG A 195 -8.29 20.73 19.98
N THR A 196 -7.34 20.00 20.57
CA THR A 196 -6.60 18.95 19.85
C THR A 196 -7.55 17.78 19.57
N LYS A 197 -8.40 17.94 18.55
CA LYS A 197 -9.00 16.81 17.86
C LYS A 197 -7.85 16.09 17.14
N GLY A 198 -7.58 14.86 17.54
CA GLY A 198 -6.73 13.96 16.76
C GLY A 198 -7.29 13.87 15.35
N LEU A 199 -6.56 14.40 14.37
CA LEU A 199 -6.77 14.09 12.96
C LEU A 199 -6.37 12.63 12.78
N HIS A 200 -7.36 11.73 12.72
CA HIS A 200 -7.14 10.43 12.12
C HIS A 200 -7.20 10.60 10.60
N LEU A 201 -6.03 10.57 9.96
CA LEU A 201 -5.90 10.41 8.51
C LEU A 201 -5.70 8.93 8.20
N PRO A 202 -6.45 8.34 7.25
CA PRO A 202 -6.16 6.99 6.78
C PRO A 202 -4.85 7.02 5.99
N ARG A 203 -3.85 6.25 6.44
CA ARG A 203 -2.59 6.08 5.70
C ARG A 203 -2.87 5.31 4.42
N GLY A 204 -2.81 6.02 3.30
CA GLY A 204 -2.60 5.42 1.98
C GLY A 204 -1.22 4.75 1.94
N VAL A 205 -1.22 3.51 1.48
CA VAL A 205 -0.02 2.70 1.22
C VAL A 205 0.57 3.13 -0.11
N LEU A 206 1.86 3.45 -0.12
CA LEU A 206 2.73 3.33 -1.29
C LEU A 206 3.37 1.95 -1.26
#